data_AF-A0A8H4R136-F1
#
_entry.id   AF-A0A8H4R136-F1
#
_cell.length_a   1.000
_cell.length_b   1.000
_cell.length_c   1.000
_cell.angle_alpha   90.00
_cell.angle_beta   90.00
_cell.angle_gamma   90.00
#
_symmetry.space_group_name_H-M   'P 1'
#
loop_
_entity.id
_entity.type
_entity.pdbx_description
1 polymer ?
#
loop_
_entity_poly.entity_id
_entity_poly.type
_entity_poly.pdbx_seq_one_letter_code
_entity_poly.pdbx_strand_id
1 'polypeptide(L)'
;MGCENPAICIEEANNVLNRLRPEWDPRSEETALALQTSEQARHRIEEERAEGIEQCTFDPLPNTTESPTEEVRVFNPYKPRDPNGAAEDQNPDGNAGPQHDPELITIITQSKNESYDSGKTAVGIRYADNQEQDQVTVLSGGDATGERGTCEAILLALRTVNTGAHLRIQLTNKQVLKTLTAYLPKFEDRGWINVPQGHLYKKIAAKFRDRRATTTLTTTFDMGQYMDIRDRLNQLVSPDALEQAEPNLFNNQNDQPGETLEGAKLSTATQSLLYQGIVRTKDAYVKRDTVAHLDMIRHAVGDTHGKRPSDEQIWLSLRRKEIGLRPRAFLWKAIHNAYKIGRWWERIQNYELRGQCQVCNTTETMEHILTECQASGQETIWKLAKDLWQKKGLQWPNPTIGLILGCGLAAFRRRNKAAPPGTNRLYTILVSESAHLIWKQRCKWKISLDGDPERIPSAQETTDTWLKQINRRLRTDCLHTDKMRYGRKALRVQLVETTWWGVLRNQRDLPDDWATNPTTEVLVGREERPPGRNLLSGSPRAPHYPKRVCRQSIMAFPRVENYSNIQQRETSAQKARNARTTMSTVAIPEAPQKKKKKGKGIQID
;
A
#
# COMPACT_ATOMS: atom_id res chain seq x y z
N MET A 1 -0.15 27.03 51.23
CA MET A 1 1.09 27.07 50.43
C MET A 1 2.23 26.61 51.33
N GLY A 2 2.94 25.53 51.00
CA GLY A 2 3.89 24.85 51.90
C GLY A 2 5.07 24.23 51.14
N CYS A 3 5.71 25.00 50.26
CA CYS A 3 6.90 24.56 49.56
C CYS A 3 8.15 25.01 50.34
N GLU A 4 9.04 24.07 50.66
CA GLU A 4 10.27 24.32 51.43
C GLU A 4 11.35 25.06 50.63
N ASN A 5 11.33 24.96 49.29
CA ASN A 5 12.32 25.60 48.41
C ASN A 5 11.66 26.23 47.17
N PRO A 6 10.93 27.35 47.37
CA PRO A 6 10.19 27.99 46.28
C PRO A 6 11.11 28.48 45.15
N ALA A 7 12.34 28.90 45.44
CA ALA A 7 13.30 29.37 44.43
C ALA A 7 13.70 28.26 43.43
N ILE A 8 13.99 27.04 43.93
CA ILE A 8 14.34 25.89 43.09
C ILE A 8 13.13 25.46 42.26
N CYS A 9 11.92 25.49 42.84
CA CYS A 9 10.70 25.20 42.09
C CYS A 9 10.43 26.21 40.97
N ILE A 10 10.73 27.49 41.19
CA ILE A 10 10.63 28.53 40.15
C ILE A 10 11.67 28.31 39.05
N GLU A 11 12.90 27.96 39.40
CA GLU A 11 13.97 27.67 38.44
C GLU A 11 13.64 26.44 37.57
N GLU A 12 13.18 25.35 38.17
CA GLU A 12 12.74 24.16 37.44
C GLU A 12 11.49 24.43 36.59
N ALA A 13 10.52 25.21 37.10
CA ALA A 13 9.37 25.62 36.31
C ALA A 13 9.79 26.44 35.08
N ASN A 14 10.73 27.38 35.24
CA ASN A 14 11.29 28.13 34.13
C ASN A 14 12.07 27.25 33.15
N ASN A 15 12.84 26.27 33.63
CA ASN A 15 13.52 25.30 32.77
C ASN A 15 12.55 24.45 31.96
N VAL A 16 11.40 24.06 32.55
CA VAL A 16 10.34 23.34 31.84
C VAL A 16 9.65 24.25 30.82
N LEU A 17 9.28 25.48 31.19
CA LEU A 17 8.63 26.43 30.30
C LEU A 17 9.53 26.84 29.13
N ASN A 18 10.83 27.05 29.36
CA ASN A 18 11.79 27.38 28.30
C ASN A 18 12.02 26.24 27.29
N ARG A 19 11.63 24.99 27.63
CA ARG A 19 11.64 23.84 26.71
C ARG A 19 10.39 23.77 25.83
N LEU A 20 9.33 24.53 26.13
CA LEU A 20 8.14 24.60 25.30
C LEU A 20 8.45 25.40 24.02
N ARG A 21 7.77 25.02 22.92
CA ARG A 21 7.79 25.81 21.68
C ARG A 21 7.06 27.13 21.90
N PRO A 22 7.34 28.19 21.12
CA PRO A 22 6.64 29.47 21.22
C PRO A 22 5.12 29.31 21.20
N GLU A 23 4.61 28.43 20.34
CA GLU A 23 3.17 28.13 20.21
C GLU A 23 2.52 27.58 21.50
N TRP A 24 3.31 27.08 22.45
CA TRP A 24 2.85 26.41 23.68
C TRP A 24 3.34 27.10 24.95
N ASP A 25 3.98 28.28 24.84
CA ASP A 25 4.45 29.02 26.01
C ASP A 25 3.28 29.83 26.61
N PRO A 26 2.77 29.44 27.80
CA PRO A 26 1.66 30.13 28.45
C PRO A 26 2.00 31.56 28.88
N ARG A 27 3.28 31.97 28.79
CA ARG A 27 3.73 33.33 29.08
C ARG A 27 3.59 34.28 27.90
N SER A 28 3.33 33.78 26.69
CA SER A 28 3.19 34.62 25.50
C SER A 28 1.78 35.19 25.38
N GLU A 29 1.65 36.52 25.44
CA GLU A 29 0.37 37.24 25.21
C GLU A 29 -0.19 36.98 23.81
N GLU A 30 0.69 36.76 22.82
CA GLU A 30 0.34 36.36 21.46
C GLU A 30 -0.41 35.02 21.40
N THR A 31 -0.06 34.03 22.25
CA THR A 31 -0.74 32.73 22.25
C THR A 31 -2.17 32.84 22.78
N ALA A 32 -2.40 33.67 23.82
CA ALA A 32 -3.74 33.91 24.35
C ALA A 32 -4.64 34.66 23.35
N LEU A 33 -4.09 35.67 22.65
CA LEU A 33 -4.83 36.42 21.62
C LEU A 33 -5.05 35.57 20.36
N ALA A 34 -4.07 34.77 19.95
CA ALA A 34 -4.18 33.84 18.83
C ALA A 34 -5.25 32.76 19.07
N LEU A 35 -5.39 32.25 20.30
CA LEU A 35 -6.41 31.25 20.66
C LEU A 35 -7.84 31.82 20.55
N GLN A 36 -8.09 33.03 21.08
CA GLN A 36 -9.39 33.71 20.96
C GLN A 36 -9.73 34.07 19.50
N THR A 37 -8.74 34.54 18.74
CA THR A 37 -8.92 34.90 17.33
C THR A 37 -9.13 33.64 16.46
N SER A 38 -8.51 32.50 16.82
CA SER A 38 -8.72 31.20 16.18
C SER A 38 -10.14 30.68 16.37
N GLU A 39 -10.72 30.77 17.56
CA GLU A 39 -12.12 30.34 17.76
C GLU A 39 -13.11 31.18 16.95
N GLN A 40 -12.90 32.50 16.87
CA GLN A 40 -13.72 33.40 16.07
C GLN A 40 -13.54 33.19 14.56
N ALA A 41 -12.31 32.97 14.10
CA ALA A 41 -12.01 32.63 12.71
C ALA A 41 -12.63 31.28 12.32
N ARG A 42 -12.53 30.27 13.20
CA ARG A 42 -13.19 28.97 13.02
C ARG A 42 -14.69 29.12 12.92
N HIS A 43 -15.33 29.92 13.77
CA HIS A 43 -16.77 30.17 13.74
C HIS A 43 -17.19 30.87 12.43
N ARG A 44 -16.46 31.90 11.99
CA ARG A 44 -16.72 32.59 10.72
C ARG A 44 -16.59 31.65 9.52
N ILE A 45 -15.58 30.78 9.52
CA ILE A 45 -15.41 29.78 8.46
C ILE A 45 -16.52 28.72 8.54
N GLU A 46 -16.97 28.32 9.74
CA GLU A 46 -18.12 27.42 9.94
C GLU A 46 -19.44 28.01 9.40
N GLU A 47 -19.64 29.32 9.57
CA GLU A 47 -20.77 30.08 9.02
C GLU A 47 -20.70 30.20 7.49
N GLU A 48 -19.55 30.60 6.94
CA GLU A 48 -19.31 30.63 5.48
C GLU A 48 -19.57 29.24 4.84
N ARG A 49 -19.31 28.16 5.58
CA ARG A 49 -19.59 26.77 5.18
C ARG A 49 -21.08 26.40 5.26
N ALA A 50 -21.80 26.83 6.29
CA ALA A 50 -23.22 26.53 6.47
C ALA A 50 -24.08 27.16 5.36
N GLU A 51 -23.62 28.28 4.81
CA GLU A 51 -24.26 28.99 3.70
C GLU A 51 -23.90 28.43 2.31
N GLY A 52 -23.03 27.40 2.23
CA GLY A 52 -22.66 26.75 0.97
C GLY A 52 -21.78 27.59 0.05
N ILE A 53 -21.05 28.56 0.60
CA ILE A 53 -20.26 29.54 -0.17
C ILE A 53 -19.10 28.83 -0.90
N GLU A 54 -18.95 29.12 -2.20
CA GLU A 54 -17.91 28.52 -3.08
C GLU A 54 -16.51 29.13 -2.92
N GLN A 55 -16.37 30.03 -1.93
CA GLN A 55 -15.20 30.80 -1.57
C GLN A 55 -14.95 30.62 -0.06
N CYS A 56 -13.73 30.28 0.33
CA CYS A 56 -13.33 30.10 1.73
C CYS A 56 -12.05 30.86 2.03
N THR A 57 -12.01 31.55 3.16
CA THR A 57 -10.79 32.19 3.66
C THR A 57 -9.93 31.16 4.41
N PHE A 58 -8.62 31.15 4.15
CA PHE A 58 -7.68 30.29 4.88
C PHE A 58 -7.50 30.82 6.31
N ASP A 59 -7.51 29.93 7.29
CA ASP A 59 -7.21 30.26 8.69
C ASP A 59 -5.68 30.27 8.89
N PRO A 60 -5.05 31.44 9.13
CA PRO A 60 -3.61 31.54 9.31
C PRO A 60 -3.15 30.95 10.66
N LEU A 61 -4.07 30.62 11.57
CA LEU A 61 -3.70 30.18 12.90
C LEU A 61 -3.42 28.66 12.93
N PRO A 62 -2.44 28.20 13.74
CA PRO A 62 -2.19 26.79 13.93
C PRO A 62 -3.35 26.12 14.69
N ASN A 63 -3.64 24.85 14.39
CA ASN A 63 -4.64 24.09 15.14
C ASN A 63 -4.13 23.71 16.55
N THR A 64 -4.17 24.67 17.47
CA THR A 64 -3.86 24.50 18.89
C THR A 64 -5.11 24.64 19.77
N THR A 65 -5.06 24.09 20.98
CA THR A 65 -6.06 24.20 22.06
C THR A 65 -5.46 24.83 23.30
N GLU A 66 -6.31 25.43 24.14
CA GLU A 66 -5.89 26.11 25.38
C GLU A 66 -5.25 25.17 26.41
N SER A 67 -5.59 23.88 26.38
CA SER A 67 -5.11 22.88 27.34
C SER A 67 -3.78 22.25 26.89
N PRO A 68 -2.67 22.43 27.63
CA PRO A 68 -1.38 21.82 27.29
C PRO A 68 -1.41 20.28 27.28
N THR A 69 -2.31 19.67 28.06
CA THR A 69 -2.46 18.21 28.10
C THR A 69 -3.13 17.67 26.84
N GLU A 70 -3.94 18.48 26.18
CA GLU A 70 -4.59 18.09 24.92
C GLU A 70 -3.62 18.23 23.74
N GLU A 71 -2.64 19.14 23.80
CA GLU A 71 -1.64 19.41 22.75
C GLU A 71 -0.44 18.47 22.70
N VAL A 72 -0.41 17.42 23.54
CA VAL A 72 0.69 16.44 23.49
C VAL A 72 0.72 15.76 22.12
N ARG A 73 1.80 15.95 21.35
CA ARG A 73 2.00 15.37 20.02
C ARG A 73 3.13 14.34 20.00
N VAL A 74 2.90 13.24 19.29
CA VAL A 74 3.85 12.11 19.13
C VAL A 74 4.36 12.00 17.68
N PHE A 75 5.48 11.30 17.48
CA PHE A 75 6.21 11.19 16.19
C PHE A 75 6.82 12.50 15.68
N ASN A 76 7.08 13.45 16.58
CA ASN A 76 7.80 14.68 16.28
C ASN A 76 9.33 14.41 16.34
N PRO A 77 10.13 14.74 15.29
CA PRO A 77 11.57 14.63 15.38
C PRO A 77 12.10 15.60 16.44
N TYR A 78 12.72 15.06 17.51
CA TYR A 78 13.34 15.87 18.55
C TYR A 78 14.43 16.77 17.93
N LYS A 79 14.23 18.09 18.00
CA LYS A 79 15.26 19.08 17.70
C LYS A 79 15.40 19.99 18.93
N PRO A 80 16.57 20.04 19.58
CA PRO A 80 16.80 20.96 20.69
C PRO A 80 16.71 22.42 20.20
N ARG A 81 16.11 23.29 21.02
CA ARG A 81 16.06 24.74 20.81
C ARG A 81 17.48 25.30 20.83
N ASP A 82 17.82 26.21 19.92
CA ASP A 82 19.00 27.06 20.09
C ASP A 82 18.65 28.11 21.15
N PRO A 83 19.26 28.09 22.34
CA PRO A 83 18.95 29.06 23.40
C PRO A 83 19.27 30.51 23.02
N ASN A 84 20.02 30.75 21.94
CA ASN A 84 20.38 32.08 21.46
C ASN A 84 19.55 32.56 20.26
N GLY A 85 18.61 31.74 19.76
CA GLY A 85 17.65 32.18 18.76
C GLY A 85 16.57 33.03 19.43
N ALA A 86 16.83 34.33 19.58
CA ALA A 86 15.76 35.28 19.83
C ALA A 86 14.71 35.08 18.73
N ALA A 87 13.49 34.73 19.10
CA ALA A 87 12.37 34.98 18.21
C ALA A 87 12.37 36.49 17.99
N GLU A 88 12.66 36.94 16.77
CA GLU A 88 12.34 38.31 16.39
C GLU A 88 10.85 38.50 16.69
N ASP A 89 10.53 39.43 17.59
CA ASP A 89 9.17 39.83 17.94
C ASP A 89 8.37 40.07 16.65
N GLN A 90 7.49 39.12 16.31
CA GLN A 90 6.52 39.29 15.23
C GLN A 90 5.27 39.93 15.82
N ASN A 91 5.42 41.19 16.18
CA ASN A 91 4.33 42.04 16.63
C ASN A 91 3.17 41.99 15.60
N PRO A 92 1.96 41.51 15.95
CA PRO A 92 0.83 41.41 15.03
C PRO A 92 0.10 42.75 14.83
N ASP A 93 0.58 43.84 15.44
CA ASP A 93 0.06 45.19 15.23
C ASP A 93 0.56 45.80 13.90
N GLY A 94 0.26 45.11 12.81
CA GLY A 94 0.30 45.64 11.46
C GLY A 94 -0.97 46.42 11.19
N ASN A 95 -0.98 47.71 11.54
CA ASN A 95 -1.91 48.71 11.01
C ASN A 95 -2.27 48.39 9.55
N ALA A 96 -3.57 48.36 9.25
CA ALA A 96 -4.11 48.21 7.91
C ALA A 96 -3.41 49.19 6.95
N GLY A 97 -2.43 48.67 6.21
CA GLY A 97 -1.82 49.36 5.08
C GLY A 97 -2.87 49.61 4.01
N PRO A 98 -2.64 50.59 3.12
CA PRO A 98 -3.63 51.01 2.13
C PRO A 98 -4.16 49.80 1.35
N GLN A 99 -5.48 49.74 1.19
CA GLN A 99 -6.19 48.74 0.40
C GLN A 99 -5.61 48.70 -1.02
N HIS A 100 -4.66 47.80 -1.26
CA HIS A 100 -4.36 47.35 -2.59
C HIS A 100 -5.42 46.32 -2.99
N ASP A 101 -5.91 46.44 -4.22
CA ASP A 101 -6.79 45.42 -4.80
C ASP A 101 -6.13 44.04 -4.69
N PRO A 102 -6.91 42.98 -4.40
CA PRO A 102 -6.36 41.65 -4.25
C PRO A 102 -5.72 41.18 -5.55
N GLU A 103 -4.47 40.73 -5.47
CA GLU A 103 -3.79 40.05 -6.57
C GLU A 103 -4.52 38.73 -6.84
N LEU A 104 -5.26 38.67 -7.96
CA LEU A 104 -6.07 37.53 -8.33
C LEU A 104 -5.24 36.56 -9.17
N ILE A 105 -5.11 35.33 -8.66
CA ILE A 105 -4.35 34.26 -9.32
C ILE A 105 -5.29 33.10 -9.60
N THR A 106 -5.39 32.75 -10.88
CA THR A 106 -6.16 31.60 -11.34
C THR A 106 -5.20 30.42 -11.53
N ILE A 107 -5.33 29.40 -10.69
CA ILE A 107 -4.47 28.21 -10.75
C ILE A 107 -5.21 27.10 -11.50
N ILE A 108 -4.66 26.69 -12.65
CA ILE A 108 -5.27 25.67 -13.51
C ILE A 108 -4.30 24.53 -13.75
N THR A 109 -4.68 23.34 -13.31
CA THR A 109 -3.81 22.16 -13.40
C THR A 109 -4.37 21.11 -14.34
N GLN A 110 -3.51 20.56 -15.18
CA GLN A 110 -3.86 19.47 -16.08
C GLN A 110 -2.85 18.33 -15.98
N SER A 111 -3.23 17.23 -15.32
CA SER A 111 -2.43 16.04 -15.21
C SER A 111 -2.73 15.05 -16.35
N LYS A 112 -1.70 14.45 -16.97
CA LYS A 112 -1.82 13.31 -17.89
C LYS A 112 -0.97 12.15 -17.39
N ASN A 113 -1.59 11.00 -17.15
CA ASN A 113 -0.89 9.81 -16.66
C ASN A 113 -0.47 8.93 -17.83
N GLU A 114 0.77 9.04 -18.30
CA GLU A 114 1.25 8.19 -19.40
C GLU A 114 1.89 6.87 -18.95
N SER A 115 2.39 6.74 -17.72
CA SER A 115 2.98 5.46 -17.26
C SER A 115 3.24 5.47 -15.74
N TYR A 116 3.23 4.27 -15.12
CA TYR A 116 3.30 4.05 -13.67
C TYR A 116 4.70 4.21 -13.05
N ASP A 117 5.74 4.48 -13.85
CA ASP A 117 7.14 4.60 -13.37
C ASP A 117 7.72 6.02 -13.48
N SER A 118 7.00 6.96 -14.10
CA SER A 118 7.46 8.34 -14.24
C SER A 118 6.25 9.27 -14.32
N GLY A 119 5.47 9.38 -13.25
CA GLY A 119 4.35 10.32 -13.22
C GLY A 119 4.86 11.73 -13.55
N LYS A 120 4.47 12.23 -14.72
CA LYS A 120 4.72 13.60 -15.15
C LYS A 120 3.41 14.35 -15.03
N THR A 121 3.44 15.51 -14.39
CA THR A 121 2.26 16.35 -14.18
C THR A 121 2.54 17.71 -14.79
N ALA A 122 1.71 18.12 -15.75
CA ALA A 122 1.78 19.48 -16.28
C ALA A 122 0.95 20.42 -15.40
N VAL A 123 1.51 21.58 -15.13
CA VAL A 123 0.98 22.55 -14.18
C VAL A 123 0.98 23.93 -14.84
N GLY A 124 -0.15 24.63 -14.74
CA GLY A 124 -0.32 25.99 -15.26
C GLY A 124 -0.78 26.95 -14.17
N ILE A 125 -0.24 28.16 -14.22
CA ILE A 125 -0.60 29.27 -13.33
C ILE A 125 -0.85 30.48 -14.23
N ARG A 126 -1.99 31.16 -14.02
CA ARG A 126 -2.31 32.43 -14.68
C ARG A 126 -2.60 33.51 -13.66
N TYR A 127 -2.07 34.68 -13.94
CA TYR A 127 -2.37 35.90 -13.19
C TYR A 127 -3.50 36.64 -13.90
N ALA A 128 -4.49 37.11 -13.16
CA ALA A 128 -5.65 37.78 -13.76
C ALA A 128 -5.28 39.12 -14.40
N ASP A 129 -4.34 39.84 -13.79
CA ASP A 129 -4.00 41.23 -14.16
C ASP A 129 -2.75 41.32 -15.05
N ASN A 130 -2.05 40.21 -15.31
CA ASN A 130 -0.83 40.21 -16.13
C ASN A 130 -0.58 38.87 -16.86
N GLN A 131 -1.00 38.79 -18.12
CA GLN A 131 -0.82 37.61 -18.97
C GLN A 131 0.66 37.31 -19.32
N GLU A 132 1.56 38.28 -19.20
CA GLU A 132 3.00 38.09 -19.46
C GLU A 132 3.70 37.29 -18.34
N GLN A 133 3.05 37.15 -17.18
CA GLN A 133 3.53 36.37 -16.03
C GLN A 133 2.98 34.93 -15.97
N ASP A 134 2.16 34.52 -16.95
CA ASP A 134 1.64 33.15 -17.04
C ASP A 134 2.80 32.13 -17.03
N GLN A 135 2.76 31.18 -16.11
CA GLN A 135 3.74 30.10 -16.02
C GLN A 135 3.08 28.78 -16.36
N VAL A 136 3.67 28.05 -17.30
CA VAL A 136 3.29 26.67 -17.58
C VAL A 136 4.54 25.81 -17.58
N THR A 137 4.56 24.78 -16.75
CA THR A 137 5.71 23.88 -16.61
C THR A 137 5.28 22.42 -16.47
N VAL A 138 6.20 21.50 -16.74
CA VAL A 138 6.01 20.06 -16.57
C VAL A 138 6.91 19.60 -15.43
N LEU A 139 6.29 19.07 -14.38
CA LEU A 139 7.00 18.55 -13.21
C LEU A 139 7.04 17.02 -13.28
N SER A 140 8.23 16.46 -13.02
CA SER A 140 8.47 15.01 -13.04
C SER A 140 8.75 14.42 -11.65
N GLY A 141 8.31 13.17 -11.45
CA GLY A 141 8.61 12.35 -10.27
C GLY A 141 7.32 11.86 -9.60
N GLY A 142 7.34 10.74 -8.87
CA GLY A 142 6.22 10.20 -8.07
C GLY A 142 4.92 9.85 -8.84
N ASP A 143 3.82 9.61 -8.12
CA ASP A 143 2.50 9.35 -8.73
C ASP A 143 1.89 10.63 -9.31
N ALA A 144 1.54 10.60 -10.60
CA ALA A 144 0.83 11.69 -11.25
C ALA A 144 -0.66 11.65 -10.87
N THR A 145 -1.08 12.56 -10.01
CA THR A 145 -2.49 12.74 -9.63
C THR A 145 -2.88 14.21 -9.82
N GLY A 146 -4.14 14.45 -10.18
CA GLY A 146 -4.65 15.83 -10.31
C GLY A 146 -4.49 16.63 -9.01
N GLU A 147 -4.69 15.99 -7.86
CA GLU A 147 -4.47 16.58 -6.53
C GLU A 147 -3.04 17.06 -6.32
N ARG A 148 -2.05 16.21 -6.65
CA ARG A 148 -0.64 16.58 -6.54
C ARG A 148 -0.28 17.75 -7.44
N GLY A 149 -0.72 17.70 -8.70
CA GLY A 149 -0.49 18.79 -9.66
C GLY A 149 -1.02 20.11 -9.14
N THR A 150 -2.24 20.13 -8.58
CA THR A 150 -2.82 21.31 -7.95
C THR A 150 -1.97 21.81 -6.77
N CYS A 151 -1.48 20.93 -5.90
CA CYS A 151 -0.61 21.35 -4.79
C CYS A 151 0.73 21.93 -5.27
N GLU A 152 1.36 21.32 -6.27
CA GLU A 152 2.61 21.82 -6.86
C GLU A 152 2.42 23.18 -7.53
N ALA A 153 1.27 23.40 -8.18
CA ALA A 153 0.90 24.68 -8.76
C ALA A 153 0.78 25.79 -7.73
N ILE A 154 0.13 25.51 -6.60
CA ILE A 154 0.02 26.44 -5.48
C ILE A 154 1.41 26.80 -4.96
N LEU A 155 2.29 25.82 -4.75
CA LEU A 155 3.65 26.08 -4.26
C LEU A 155 4.50 26.87 -5.25
N LEU A 156 4.31 26.67 -6.55
CA LEU A 156 4.98 27.46 -7.58
C LEU A 156 4.46 28.91 -7.61
N ALA A 157 3.14 29.12 -7.51
CA ALA A 157 2.56 30.46 -7.42
C ALA A 157 3.05 31.20 -6.16
N LEU A 158 3.15 30.51 -5.02
CA LEU A 158 3.60 31.12 -3.77
C LEU A 158 5.08 31.55 -3.77
N ARG A 159 5.89 31.14 -4.75
CA ARG A 159 7.29 31.59 -4.87
C ARG A 159 7.43 32.98 -5.49
N THR A 160 6.47 33.37 -6.31
CA THR A 160 6.53 34.59 -7.15
C THR A 160 5.69 35.73 -6.58
N VAL A 161 4.69 35.41 -5.76
CA VAL A 161 3.70 36.36 -5.24
C VAL A 161 4.20 37.08 -4.00
N ASN A 162 3.91 38.38 -3.90
CA ASN A 162 4.24 39.18 -2.73
C ASN A 162 3.48 38.70 -1.46
N THR A 163 4.18 38.58 -0.33
CA THR A 163 3.61 38.14 0.95
C THR A 163 2.68 39.18 1.61
N GLY A 164 2.78 40.45 1.21
CA GLY A 164 1.97 41.56 1.74
C GLY A 164 0.69 41.87 0.97
N ALA A 165 0.45 41.25 -0.18
CA ALA A 165 -0.75 41.48 -1.00
C ALA A 165 -1.87 40.49 -0.67
N HIS A 166 -3.14 40.93 -0.72
CA HIS A 166 -4.27 40.00 -0.62
C HIS A 166 -4.24 39.03 -1.80
N LEU A 167 -4.32 37.73 -1.53
CA LEU A 167 -4.20 36.69 -2.54
C LEU A 167 -5.52 35.93 -2.69
N ARG A 168 -6.06 35.91 -3.91
CA ARG A 168 -7.20 35.04 -4.25
C ARG A 168 -6.75 33.96 -5.21
N ILE A 169 -6.90 32.69 -4.81
CA ILE A 169 -6.56 31.52 -5.63
C ILE A 169 -7.84 30.83 -6.11
N GLN A 170 -8.00 30.71 -7.43
CA GLN A 170 -9.05 29.88 -8.03
C GLN A 170 -8.53 28.45 -8.27
N LEU A 171 -9.26 27.44 -7.76
CA LEU A 171 -8.89 26.03 -7.83
C LEU A 171 -9.91 25.22 -8.64
N THR A 172 -9.41 24.34 -9.50
CA THR A 172 -10.26 23.37 -10.24
C THR A 172 -10.62 22.15 -9.40
N ASN A 173 -9.81 21.84 -8.37
CA ASN A 173 -9.95 20.64 -7.55
C ASN A 173 -10.60 20.95 -6.19
N LYS A 174 -11.89 20.62 -6.06
CA LYS A 174 -12.68 20.80 -4.83
C LYS A 174 -12.11 20.03 -3.62
N GLN A 175 -11.37 18.94 -3.83
CA GLN A 175 -10.79 18.17 -2.73
C GLN A 175 -9.61 18.90 -2.09
N VAL A 176 -8.79 19.59 -2.90
CA VAL A 176 -7.67 20.40 -2.43
C VAL A 176 -8.18 21.58 -1.61
N LEU A 177 -9.24 22.26 -2.10
CA LEU A 177 -9.94 23.32 -1.36
C LEU A 177 -10.37 22.81 0.02
N LYS A 178 -11.14 21.72 0.07
CA LYS A 178 -11.63 21.14 1.34
C LYS A 178 -10.49 20.71 2.27
N THR A 179 -9.38 20.24 1.71
CA THR A 179 -8.23 19.77 2.50
C THR A 179 -7.48 20.93 3.15
N LEU A 180 -7.30 22.04 2.44
CA LEU A 180 -6.64 23.24 2.94
C LEU A 180 -7.54 24.11 3.84
N THR A 181 -8.85 23.85 3.87
CA THR A 181 -9.79 24.60 4.73
C THR A 181 -10.48 23.69 5.74
N ALA A 182 -11.49 22.94 5.35
CA ALA A 182 -12.36 22.16 6.23
C ALA A 182 -11.66 21.00 6.96
N TYR A 183 -10.74 20.31 6.27
CA TYR A 183 -10.06 19.15 6.84
C TYR A 183 -8.68 19.46 7.39
N LEU A 184 -8.20 20.71 7.25
CA LEU A 184 -6.88 21.11 7.70
C LEU A 184 -6.67 20.82 9.20
N PRO A 185 -7.55 21.26 10.13
CA PRO A 185 -7.35 20.99 11.56
C PRO A 185 -7.24 19.49 11.86
N LYS A 186 -8.13 18.70 11.26
CA LYS A 186 -8.15 17.23 11.43
C LYS A 186 -6.88 16.57 10.89
N PHE A 187 -6.30 17.05 9.81
CA PHE A 187 -5.07 16.49 9.25
C PHE A 187 -3.83 16.90 10.02
N GLU A 188 -3.81 18.12 10.57
CA GLU A 188 -2.79 18.56 11.51
C GLU A 188 -2.81 17.74 12.80
N ASP A 189 -3.99 17.45 13.35
CA ASP A 189 -4.12 16.57 14.53
C ASP A 189 -3.67 15.14 14.25
N ARG A 190 -3.84 14.67 13.02
CA ARG A 190 -3.32 13.36 12.61
C ARG A 190 -1.82 13.35 12.33
N GLY A 191 -1.14 14.50 12.44
CA GLY A 191 0.27 14.65 12.09
C GLY A 191 0.57 14.26 10.65
N TRP A 192 -0.40 14.44 9.74
CA TRP A 192 -0.30 14.07 8.32
C TRP A 192 0.01 12.57 8.06
N ILE A 193 -0.27 11.67 9.02
CA ILE A 193 -0.05 10.23 8.87
C ILE A 193 -1.10 9.62 7.93
N ASN A 194 -0.63 8.96 6.87
CA ASN A 194 -1.44 8.36 5.80
C ASN A 194 -2.42 9.36 5.16
N VAL A 195 -1.98 10.61 5.01
CA VAL A 195 -2.67 11.61 4.20
C VAL A 195 -2.00 11.64 2.82
N PRO A 196 -2.73 11.34 1.72
CA PRO A 196 -2.20 11.46 0.37
C PRO A 196 -1.62 12.85 0.15
N GLN A 197 -0.41 12.94 -0.41
CA GLN A 197 0.31 14.21 -0.61
C GLN A 197 0.43 15.10 0.64
N GLY A 198 0.33 14.53 1.85
CA GLY A 198 0.30 15.29 3.11
C GLY A 198 1.52 16.19 3.32
N HIS A 199 2.68 15.83 2.75
CA HIS A 199 3.88 16.66 2.79
C HIS A 199 3.72 17.97 1.98
N LEU A 200 3.04 17.94 0.83
CA LEU A 200 2.77 19.16 0.05
C LEU A 200 1.75 20.05 0.76
N TYR A 201 0.67 19.47 1.28
CA TYR A 201 -0.31 20.22 2.06
C TYR A 201 0.29 20.89 3.30
N LYS A 202 1.16 20.17 4.02
CA LYS A 202 1.92 20.71 5.15
C LYS A 202 2.72 21.96 4.73
N LYS A 203 3.42 21.90 3.60
CA LYS A 203 4.21 23.03 3.06
C LYS A 203 3.35 24.21 2.63
N ILE A 204 2.22 23.94 1.95
CA ILE A 204 1.29 24.99 1.53
C ILE A 204 0.71 25.70 2.75
N ALA A 205 0.28 24.94 3.77
CA ALA A 205 -0.24 25.51 5.00
C ALA A 205 0.79 26.43 5.67
N ALA A 206 2.05 25.98 5.82
CA ALA A 206 3.13 26.81 6.34
C ALA A 206 3.29 28.12 5.55
N LYS A 207 3.38 28.02 4.22
CA LYS A 207 3.55 29.18 3.34
C LYS A 207 2.36 30.13 3.36
N PHE A 208 1.13 29.65 3.58
CA PHE A 208 -0.02 30.53 3.78
C PHE A 208 0.01 31.24 5.13
N ARG A 209 0.52 30.60 6.18
CA ARG A 209 0.70 31.22 7.50
C ARG A 209 1.78 32.30 7.51
N ASP A 210 2.82 32.13 6.70
CA ASP A 210 3.90 33.12 6.54
C ASP A 210 3.45 34.42 5.85
N ARG A 211 2.25 34.45 5.25
CA ARG A 211 1.73 35.62 4.55
C ARG A 211 1.16 36.63 5.54
N ARG A 212 1.46 37.92 5.30
CA ARG A 212 0.95 39.03 6.12
C ARG A 212 -0.48 39.43 5.74
N ALA A 213 -0.89 39.10 4.51
CA ALA A 213 -2.20 39.44 3.98
C ALA A 213 -3.07 38.20 3.74
N THR A 214 -4.39 38.42 3.77
CA THR A 214 -5.40 37.36 3.70
C THR A 214 -5.30 36.55 2.41
N THR A 215 -5.42 35.23 2.54
CA THR A 215 -5.48 34.29 1.41
C THR A 215 -6.87 33.68 1.32
N THR A 216 -7.49 33.80 0.14
CA THR A 216 -8.83 33.28 -0.12
C THR A 216 -8.78 32.26 -1.25
N LEU A 217 -9.45 31.12 -1.05
CA LEU A 217 -9.52 30.03 -2.02
C LEU A 217 -10.95 29.94 -2.57
N THR A 218 -11.12 29.82 -3.88
CA THR A 218 -12.44 29.63 -4.51
C THR A 218 -12.42 28.51 -5.54
N THR A 219 -13.59 27.92 -5.82
CA THR A 219 -13.78 27.02 -6.96
C THR A 219 -14.57 27.63 -8.11
N THR A 220 -14.93 28.92 -8.00
CA THR A 220 -15.49 29.69 -9.12
C THR A 220 -14.38 30.14 -10.05
N PHE A 221 -14.57 29.94 -11.35
CA PHE A 221 -13.63 30.36 -12.38
C PHE A 221 -14.37 30.83 -13.63
N ASP A 222 -13.75 31.75 -14.36
CA ASP A 222 -14.20 32.16 -15.69
C ASP A 222 -13.94 31.03 -16.69
N MET A 223 -15.01 30.57 -17.38
CA MET A 223 -14.92 29.45 -18.32
C MET A 223 -14.06 29.74 -19.55
N GLY A 224 -13.98 30.99 -20.00
CA GLY A 224 -13.13 31.40 -21.11
C GLY A 224 -11.66 31.33 -20.73
N GLN A 225 -11.30 31.88 -19.57
CA GLN A 225 -9.93 31.79 -19.04
C GLN A 225 -9.51 30.34 -18.76
N TYR A 226 -10.45 29.53 -18.28
CA TYR A 226 -10.23 28.11 -18.02
C TYR A 226 -9.87 27.32 -19.28
N MET A 227 -10.61 27.52 -20.38
CA MET A 227 -10.36 26.78 -21.62
C MET A 227 -9.03 27.17 -22.27
N ASP A 228 -8.67 28.45 -22.24
CA ASP A 228 -7.42 28.93 -22.86
C ASP A 228 -6.15 28.36 -22.18
N ILE A 229 -6.05 28.39 -20.84
CA ILE A 229 -4.92 27.73 -20.15
C ILE A 229 -4.94 26.23 -20.37
N ARG A 230 -6.12 25.62 -20.33
CA ARG A 230 -6.27 24.17 -20.55
C ARG A 230 -5.77 23.77 -21.94
N ASP A 231 -6.01 24.57 -22.96
CA ASP A 231 -5.54 24.29 -24.31
C ASP A 231 -4.02 24.46 -24.44
N ARG A 232 -3.43 25.50 -23.81
CA ARG A 232 -1.97 25.66 -23.71
C ARG A 232 -1.32 24.50 -22.94
N LEU A 233 -1.93 24.06 -21.83
CA LEU A 233 -1.50 22.89 -21.08
C LEU A 233 -1.54 21.64 -21.94
N ASN A 234 -2.64 21.39 -22.68
CA ASN A 234 -2.77 20.24 -23.58
C ASN A 234 -1.64 20.16 -24.61
N GLN A 235 -1.20 21.30 -25.14
CA GLN A 235 -0.08 21.37 -26.09
C GLN A 235 1.26 20.98 -25.44
N LEU A 236 1.47 21.37 -24.19
CA LEU A 236 2.67 21.07 -23.40
C LEU A 236 2.68 19.66 -22.80
N VAL A 237 1.54 18.96 -22.77
CA VAL A 237 1.45 17.52 -22.40
C VAL A 237 1.45 16.60 -23.64
N SER A 238 2.04 17.08 -24.74
CA SER A 238 2.36 16.25 -25.90
C SER A 238 3.53 15.30 -25.57
N PRO A 239 3.60 14.11 -26.20
CA PRO A 239 4.64 13.12 -25.92
C PRO A 239 6.07 13.67 -26.03
N ASP A 240 6.30 14.60 -26.97
CA ASP A 240 7.61 15.17 -27.28
C ASP A 240 8.07 16.22 -26.24
N ALA A 241 7.14 16.99 -25.67
CA ALA A 241 7.46 18.02 -24.66
C ALA A 241 7.73 17.43 -23.25
N LEU A 242 7.29 16.21 -23.00
CA LEU A 242 7.46 15.53 -21.72
C LEU A 242 8.91 15.10 -21.46
N GLU A 243 9.78 15.00 -22.46
CA GLU A 243 11.19 14.62 -22.30
C GLU A 243 12.05 15.69 -21.59
N GLN A 244 11.60 16.95 -21.59
CA GLN A 244 12.30 18.09 -20.98
C GLN A 244 11.78 18.46 -19.57
N ALA A 245 11.02 17.56 -18.92
CA ALA A 245 10.39 17.84 -17.65
C ALA A 245 11.42 18.13 -16.54
N GLU A 246 11.20 19.21 -15.79
CA GLU A 246 12.05 19.54 -14.66
C GLU A 246 11.85 18.53 -13.51
N PRO A 247 12.91 18.15 -12.79
CA PRO A 247 12.78 17.32 -11.60
C PRO A 247 11.99 18.07 -10.53
N ASN A 248 11.03 17.40 -9.88
CA ASN A 248 10.21 18.02 -8.84
C ASN A 248 11.10 18.58 -7.70
N LEU A 249 11.13 19.91 -7.60
CA LEU A 249 11.94 20.68 -6.65
C LEU A 249 11.39 20.67 -5.20
N PHE A 250 10.16 20.23 -5.00
CA PHE A 250 9.44 20.40 -3.73
C PHE A 250 9.55 19.20 -2.78
N ASN A 251 9.98 18.03 -3.27
CA ASN A 251 10.13 16.81 -2.47
C ASN A 251 11.32 16.82 -1.49
N ASN A 252 12.36 17.64 -1.75
CA ASN A 252 13.65 17.54 -1.05
C ASN A 252 14.07 18.79 -0.25
N GLN A 253 13.27 19.85 -0.22
CA GLN A 253 13.61 21.01 0.62
C GLN A 253 13.20 20.71 2.07
N ASN A 254 14.18 20.73 2.98
CA ASN A 254 13.96 20.67 4.41
C ASN A 254 13.12 21.87 4.83
N ASP A 255 11.90 21.62 5.29
CA ASP A 255 11.02 22.65 5.83
C ASP A 255 11.72 23.28 7.05
N GLN A 256 11.75 24.62 7.11
CA GLN A 256 12.36 25.35 8.22
C GLN A 256 11.62 24.99 9.53
N PRO A 257 12.33 24.70 10.62
CA PRO A 257 11.73 24.29 11.88
C PRO A 257 11.08 25.50 12.58
N GLY A 258 9.76 25.61 12.50
CA GLY A 258 8.98 26.60 13.26
C GLY A 258 7.56 26.84 12.72
N GLU A 259 7.34 26.62 11.43
CA GLU A 259 6.12 27.12 10.74
C GLU A 259 4.99 26.06 10.64
N THR A 260 5.16 24.86 11.21
CA THR A 260 4.12 23.83 11.13
C THR A 260 4.05 22.93 12.35
N LEU A 261 2.81 22.62 12.76
CA LEU A 261 2.51 21.60 13.78
C LEU A 261 3.05 20.23 13.31
N GLU A 262 4.02 19.71 14.05
CA GLU A 262 4.64 18.41 13.79
C GLU A 262 4.14 17.33 14.76
N GLY A 263 3.93 16.13 14.22
CA GLY A 263 3.46 14.99 15.00
C GLY A 263 1.94 14.93 15.16
N ALA A 264 1.47 13.74 15.55
CA ALA A 264 0.05 13.46 15.74
C ALA A 264 -0.38 13.79 17.18
N LYS A 265 -1.47 14.55 17.33
CA LYS A 265 -2.08 14.96 18.60
C LYS A 265 -2.65 13.73 19.32
N LEU A 266 -2.09 13.42 20.48
CA LEU A 266 -2.35 12.18 21.21
C LEU A 266 -3.79 12.10 21.74
N SER A 267 -4.37 13.22 22.17
CA SER A 267 -5.75 13.30 22.68
C SER A 267 -6.79 12.86 21.66
N THR A 268 -6.55 13.13 20.37
CA THR A 268 -7.43 12.74 19.25
C THR A 268 -6.98 11.46 18.52
N ALA A 269 -5.81 10.93 18.87
CA ALA A 269 -5.20 9.82 18.14
C ALA A 269 -5.92 8.50 18.41
N THR A 270 -6.18 7.75 17.34
CA THR A 270 -6.71 6.39 17.45
C THR A 270 -5.58 5.37 17.51
N GLN A 271 -5.85 4.17 18.07
CA GLN A 271 -4.88 3.06 18.07
C GLN A 271 -4.38 2.75 16.65
N SER A 272 -5.24 2.83 15.63
CA SER A 272 -4.86 2.57 14.24
C SER A 272 -3.92 3.65 13.69
N LEU A 273 -4.15 4.93 14.02
CA LEU A 273 -3.27 6.04 13.65
C LEU A 273 -1.89 5.88 14.31
N LEU A 274 -1.85 5.58 15.61
CA LEU A 274 -0.61 5.38 16.35
C LEU A 274 0.17 4.18 15.81
N TYR A 275 -0.51 3.06 15.56
CA TYR A 275 0.12 1.88 14.95
C TYR A 275 0.72 2.21 13.58
N GLN A 276 0.00 2.97 12.74
CA GLN A 276 0.49 3.42 11.44
C GLN A 276 1.71 4.35 11.57
N GLY A 277 1.70 5.27 12.54
CA GLY A 277 2.85 6.12 12.86
C GLY A 277 4.08 5.32 13.29
N ILE A 278 3.91 4.31 14.14
CA ILE A 278 4.98 3.39 14.54
C ILE A 278 5.52 2.62 13.34
N VAL A 279 4.65 2.12 12.47
CA VAL A 279 5.08 1.38 11.27
C VAL A 279 5.85 2.29 10.31
N ARG A 280 5.45 3.57 10.17
CA ARG A 280 6.14 4.56 9.31
C ARG A 280 7.50 4.98 9.87
N THR A 281 7.64 5.06 11.19
CA THR A 281 8.90 5.45 11.85
C THR A 281 9.91 4.32 11.93
N LYS A 282 9.44 3.06 11.88
CA LYS A 282 10.34 1.92 11.73
C LYS A 282 10.84 1.87 10.30
N ASP A 283 12.16 1.81 10.12
CA ASP A 283 12.75 1.48 8.84
C ASP A 283 12.15 0.16 8.34
N ALA A 284 11.51 0.22 7.18
CA ALA A 284 10.99 -0.97 6.55
C ALA A 284 12.21 -1.83 6.19
N TYR A 285 12.42 -2.93 6.92
CA TYR A 285 13.43 -3.90 6.52
C TYR A 285 13.02 -4.52 5.18
N VAL A 286 13.62 -4.02 4.12
CA VAL A 286 13.37 -4.51 2.76
C VAL A 286 14.17 -5.79 2.56
N LYS A 287 13.47 -6.92 2.49
CA LYS A 287 14.09 -8.21 2.15
C LYS A 287 14.49 -8.22 0.68
N ARG A 288 15.79 -8.43 0.40
CA ARG A 288 16.34 -8.54 -0.96
C ARG A 288 15.52 -9.50 -1.85
N ASP A 289 15.17 -10.68 -1.33
CA ASP A 289 14.37 -11.67 -2.07
C ASP A 289 12.96 -11.15 -2.42
N THR A 290 12.35 -10.34 -1.56
CA THR A 290 11.04 -9.74 -1.85
C THR A 290 11.16 -8.74 -3.00
N VAL A 291 12.21 -7.93 -3.01
CA VAL A 291 12.47 -6.99 -4.11
C VAL A 291 12.70 -7.75 -5.41
N ALA A 292 13.55 -8.77 -5.38
CA ALA A 292 13.81 -9.60 -6.56
C ALA A 292 12.52 -10.21 -7.13
N HIS A 293 11.63 -10.78 -6.30
CA HIS A 293 10.35 -11.28 -6.77
C HIS A 293 9.41 -10.18 -7.30
N LEU A 294 9.39 -9.00 -6.68
CA LEU A 294 8.61 -7.86 -7.17
C LEU A 294 9.10 -7.42 -8.55
N ASP A 295 10.42 -7.38 -8.78
CA ASP A 295 11.02 -7.09 -10.07
C ASP A 295 10.69 -8.17 -11.11
N MET A 296 10.81 -9.45 -10.76
CA MET A 296 10.42 -10.56 -11.64
C MET A 296 8.95 -10.47 -12.06
N ILE A 297 8.05 -10.14 -11.13
CA ILE A 297 6.63 -9.91 -11.42
C ILE A 297 6.48 -8.71 -12.36
N ARG A 298 7.15 -7.59 -12.05
CA ARG A 298 7.05 -6.36 -12.83
C ARG A 298 7.45 -6.57 -14.28
N HIS A 299 8.58 -7.25 -14.51
CA HIS A 299 9.06 -7.58 -15.85
C HIS A 299 8.15 -8.57 -16.55
N ALA A 300 7.81 -9.70 -15.92
CA ALA A 300 6.99 -10.73 -16.56
C ALA A 300 5.58 -10.23 -16.95
N VAL A 301 4.95 -9.42 -16.09
CA VAL A 301 3.66 -8.77 -16.38
C VAL A 301 3.82 -7.70 -17.46
N GLY A 302 4.89 -6.91 -17.41
CA GLY A 302 5.21 -5.90 -18.43
C GLY A 302 5.36 -6.52 -19.82
N ASP A 303 6.10 -7.62 -19.94
CA ASP A 303 6.37 -8.29 -21.20
C ASP A 303 5.11 -8.96 -21.78
N THR A 304 4.23 -9.47 -20.90
CA THR A 304 3.02 -10.20 -21.32
C THR A 304 1.82 -9.28 -21.57
N HIS A 305 1.68 -8.20 -20.80
CA HIS A 305 0.50 -7.34 -20.79
C HIS A 305 0.78 -5.88 -21.18
N GLY A 306 2.04 -5.55 -21.47
CA GLY A 306 2.49 -4.24 -21.98
C GLY A 306 2.55 -3.13 -20.93
N LYS A 307 2.21 -3.40 -19.67
CA LYS A 307 2.26 -2.42 -18.57
C LYS A 307 2.96 -3.01 -17.37
N ARG A 308 4.02 -2.33 -16.91
CA ARG A 308 4.75 -2.69 -15.70
C ARG A 308 3.99 -2.19 -14.46
N PRO A 309 3.62 -3.08 -13.53
CA PRO A 309 2.90 -2.70 -12.32
C PRO A 309 3.82 -2.06 -11.26
N SER A 310 3.27 -1.20 -10.41
CA SER A 310 3.92 -0.76 -9.17
C SER A 310 3.86 -1.84 -8.09
N ASP A 311 4.71 -1.74 -7.06
CA ASP A 311 4.68 -2.67 -5.92
C ASP A 311 3.30 -2.69 -5.25
N GLU A 312 2.67 -1.53 -5.08
CA GLU A 312 1.33 -1.42 -4.52
C GLU A 312 0.31 -2.20 -5.37
N GLN A 313 0.36 -2.05 -6.69
CA GLN A 313 -0.53 -2.79 -7.59
C GLN A 313 -0.33 -4.30 -7.48
N ILE A 314 0.92 -4.77 -7.38
CA ILE A 314 1.24 -6.18 -7.15
C ILE A 314 0.55 -6.65 -5.85
N TRP A 315 0.74 -5.93 -4.74
CA TRP A 315 0.16 -6.30 -3.44
C TRP A 315 -1.38 -6.24 -3.42
N LEU A 316 -1.97 -5.23 -4.07
CA LEU A 316 -3.42 -5.10 -4.21
C LEU A 316 -4.01 -6.20 -5.09
N SER A 317 -3.29 -6.64 -6.12
CA SER A 317 -3.75 -7.71 -7.02
C SER A 317 -4.00 -9.02 -6.27
N LEU A 318 -3.22 -9.33 -5.24
CA LEU A 318 -3.42 -10.52 -4.40
C LEU A 318 -4.74 -10.48 -3.61
N ARG A 319 -5.25 -9.28 -3.32
CA ARG A 319 -6.49 -9.06 -2.55
C ARG A 319 -7.76 -9.21 -3.40
N ARG A 320 -7.62 -9.47 -4.69
CA ARG A 320 -8.73 -9.75 -5.60
C ARG A 320 -9.63 -10.89 -5.09
N LYS A 321 -10.94 -10.75 -5.31
CA LYS A 321 -11.97 -11.65 -4.76
C LYS A 321 -11.97 -13.02 -5.44
N GLU A 322 -11.50 -13.07 -6.67
CA GLU A 322 -11.31 -14.29 -7.44
C GLU A 322 -10.21 -15.19 -6.86
N ILE A 323 -9.21 -14.62 -6.18
CA ILE A 323 -8.17 -15.41 -5.50
C ILE A 323 -8.71 -15.86 -4.14
N GLY A 324 -8.81 -17.18 -3.95
CA GLY A 324 -9.22 -17.76 -2.68
C GLY A 324 -8.26 -17.44 -1.53
N LEU A 325 -8.74 -17.50 -0.28
CA LEU A 325 -7.92 -17.16 0.89
C LEU A 325 -6.63 -17.99 1.00
N ARG A 326 -6.71 -19.29 0.68
CA ARG A 326 -5.56 -20.21 0.75
C ARG A 326 -4.53 -19.92 -0.36
N PRO A 327 -4.90 -19.84 -1.66
CA PRO A 327 -4.01 -19.35 -2.72
C PRO A 327 -3.42 -17.97 -2.42
N ARG A 328 -4.22 -17.03 -1.91
CA ARG A 328 -3.73 -15.68 -1.55
C ARG A 328 -2.61 -15.72 -0.51
N ALA A 329 -2.82 -16.46 0.58
CA ALA A 329 -1.81 -16.62 1.61
C ALA A 329 -0.55 -17.31 1.06
N PHE A 330 -0.73 -18.24 0.12
CA PHE A 330 0.38 -18.88 -0.57
C PHE A 330 1.18 -17.89 -1.44
N LEU A 331 0.53 -17.16 -2.34
CA LEU A 331 1.18 -16.18 -3.21
C LEU A 331 1.92 -15.11 -2.41
N TRP A 332 1.28 -14.57 -1.37
CA TRP A 332 1.91 -13.57 -0.49
C TRP A 332 3.18 -14.11 0.18
N LYS A 333 3.15 -15.34 0.71
CA LYS A 333 4.32 -15.98 1.31
C LYS A 333 5.39 -16.33 0.28
N ALA A 334 5.00 -16.69 -0.94
CA ALA A 334 5.92 -16.99 -2.03
C ALA A 334 6.68 -15.73 -2.47
N ILE A 335 6.00 -14.59 -2.65
CA ILE A 335 6.63 -13.29 -2.96
C ILE A 335 7.63 -12.91 -1.87
N HIS A 336 7.30 -13.13 -0.59
CA HIS A 336 8.21 -12.86 0.52
C HIS A 336 9.33 -13.89 0.73
N ASN A 337 9.41 -14.93 -0.12
CA ASN A 337 10.28 -16.08 0.08
C ASN A 337 10.20 -16.66 1.50
N ALA A 338 8.98 -16.71 2.05
CA ALA A 338 8.71 -17.06 3.45
C ALA A 338 8.53 -18.57 3.69
N TYR A 339 8.67 -19.40 2.65
CA TYR A 339 8.55 -20.84 2.75
C TYR A 339 9.89 -21.50 3.07
N LYS A 340 9.82 -22.56 3.87
CA LYS A 340 10.98 -23.38 4.25
C LYS A 340 11.31 -24.36 3.11
N ILE A 341 12.09 -23.90 2.13
CA ILE A 341 12.52 -24.67 0.94
C ILE A 341 13.99 -24.39 0.62
N GLY A 342 14.61 -25.26 -0.19
CA GLY A 342 15.96 -25.06 -0.69
C GLY A 342 16.99 -24.85 0.42
N ARG A 343 17.78 -23.78 0.25
CA ARG A 343 18.88 -23.35 1.15
C ARG A 343 18.49 -23.16 2.61
N TRP A 344 17.19 -23.00 2.91
CA TRP A 344 16.75 -22.91 4.30
C TRP A 344 17.07 -24.20 5.08
N TRP A 345 16.92 -25.36 4.45
CA TRP A 345 17.15 -26.67 5.07
C TRP A 345 18.64 -27.03 5.19
N GLU A 346 19.50 -26.48 4.33
CA GLU A 346 20.96 -26.72 4.35
C GLU A 346 21.61 -26.29 5.68
N ARG A 347 20.97 -25.39 6.42
CA ARG A 347 21.48 -24.89 7.71
C ARG A 347 21.01 -25.72 8.91
N ILE A 348 20.21 -26.75 8.68
CA ILE A 348 19.61 -27.57 9.73
C ILE A 348 20.22 -28.95 9.66
N GLN A 349 20.99 -29.27 10.70
CA GLN A 349 21.66 -30.55 10.83
C GLN A 349 20.67 -31.72 10.70
N ASN A 350 21.02 -32.71 9.89
CA ASN A 350 20.25 -33.93 9.58
C ASN A 350 18.98 -33.72 8.74
N TYR A 351 18.72 -32.52 8.23
CA TYR A 351 17.56 -32.21 7.38
C TYR A 351 17.96 -31.58 6.04
N GLU A 352 19.24 -31.57 5.69
CA GLU A 352 19.80 -30.93 4.50
C GLU A 352 19.21 -31.51 3.21
N LEU A 353 18.95 -32.82 3.19
CA LEU A 353 18.31 -33.54 2.07
C LEU A 353 16.88 -33.03 1.76
N ARG A 354 16.26 -32.28 2.67
CA ARG A 354 14.96 -31.61 2.43
C ARG A 354 15.07 -30.35 1.58
N GLY A 355 16.27 -29.78 1.48
CA GLY A 355 16.56 -28.63 0.60
C GLY A 355 16.74 -29.02 -0.87
N GLN A 356 16.91 -30.31 -1.17
CA GLN A 356 17.11 -30.80 -2.52
C GLN A 356 15.89 -31.57 -3.04
N CYS A 357 15.60 -31.40 -4.32
CA CYS A 357 14.65 -32.25 -5.04
C CYS A 357 15.38 -33.55 -5.41
N GLN A 358 14.96 -34.68 -4.81
CA GLN A 358 15.61 -35.98 -5.02
C GLN A 358 15.36 -36.56 -6.41
N VAL A 359 14.28 -36.12 -7.07
CA VAL A 359 13.91 -36.58 -8.41
C VAL A 359 14.68 -35.81 -9.48
N CYS A 360 14.78 -34.49 -9.31
CA CYS A 360 15.42 -33.62 -10.31
C CYS A 360 16.90 -33.31 -9.99
N ASN A 361 17.41 -33.79 -8.86
CA ASN A 361 18.77 -33.59 -8.37
C ASN A 361 19.23 -32.11 -8.39
N THR A 362 18.37 -31.21 -7.91
CA THR A 362 18.64 -29.76 -7.87
C THR A 362 18.15 -29.14 -6.56
N THR A 363 18.64 -27.94 -6.22
CA THR A 363 18.13 -27.17 -5.08
C THR A 363 16.67 -26.83 -5.31
N GLU A 364 15.82 -27.17 -4.34
CA GLU A 364 14.38 -27.00 -4.48
C GLU A 364 13.96 -25.54 -4.21
N THR A 365 13.84 -24.75 -5.28
CA THR A 365 13.34 -23.37 -5.24
C THR A 365 11.83 -23.30 -5.52
N MET A 366 11.20 -22.15 -5.24
CA MET A 366 9.78 -21.97 -5.56
C MET A 366 9.53 -22.04 -7.07
N GLU A 367 10.43 -21.49 -7.86
CA GLU A 367 10.42 -21.60 -9.32
C GLU A 367 10.50 -23.06 -9.75
N HIS A 368 11.51 -23.80 -9.28
CA HIS A 368 11.65 -25.22 -9.58
C HIS A 368 10.36 -26.00 -9.26
N ILE A 369 9.78 -25.84 -8.08
CA ILE A 369 8.55 -26.54 -7.66
C ILE A 369 7.40 -26.26 -8.63
N LEU A 370 7.23 -24.99 -9.03
CA LEU A 370 6.06 -24.53 -9.76
C LEU A 370 6.18 -24.70 -11.27
N THR A 371 7.38 -24.72 -11.85
CA THR A 371 7.57 -24.67 -13.32
C THR A 371 8.41 -25.81 -13.90
N GLU A 372 9.16 -26.54 -13.07
CA GLU A 372 10.15 -27.51 -13.57
C GLU A 372 10.03 -28.90 -12.95
N CYS A 373 9.64 -28.99 -11.67
CA CYS A 373 9.76 -30.20 -10.86
C CYS A 373 8.92 -31.36 -11.41
N GLN A 374 9.57 -32.51 -11.61
CA GLN A 374 8.93 -33.74 -12.09
C GLN A 374 8.05 -34.40 -11.03
N ALA A 375 8.35 -34.19 -9.74
CA ALA A 375 7.61 -34.80 -8.63
C ALA A 375 6.37 -34.00 -8.19
N SER A 376 6.28 -32.71 -8.57
CA SER A 376 5.23 -31.82 -8.07
C SER A 376 3.90 -31.92 -8.81
N GLY A 377 3.87 -32.66 -9.94
CA GLY A 377 2.69 -32.75 -10.83
C GLY A 377 2.47 -31.50 -11.70
N GLN A 378 3.40 -30.54 -11.67
CA GLN A 378 3.24 -29.23 -12.32
C GLN A 378 2.99 -29.31 -13.82
N GLU A 379 3.68 -30.19 -14.54
CA GLU A 379 3.54 -30.31 -15.99
C GLU A 379 2.11 -30.68 -16.39
N THR A 380 1.55 -31.72 -15.74
CA THR A 380 0.16 -32.16 -15.95
C THR A 380 -0.82 -31.04 -15.60
N ILE A 381 -0.62 -30.37 -14.47
CA ILE A 381 -1.50 -29.30 -14.01
C ILE A 381 -1.50 -28.11 -14.98
N TRP A 382 -0.33 -27.66 -15.45
CA TRP A 382 -0.25 -26.55 -16.40
C TRP A 382 -0.76 -26.92 -17.77
N LYS A 383 -0.57 -28.16 -18.22
CA LYS A 383 -1.21 -28.66 -19.44
C LYS A 383 -2.73 -28.59 -19.35
N LEU A 384 -3.31 -29.01 -18.23
CA LEU A 384 -4.77 -28.92 -18.00
C LEU A 384 -5.27 -27.47 -17.97
N ALA A 385 -4.54 -26.57 -17.29
CA ALA A 385 -4.86 -25.15 -17.26
C ALA A 385 -4.79 -24.52 -18.66
N LYS A 386 -3.76 -24.85 -19.44
CA LYS A 386 -3.56 -24.41 -20.83
C LYS A 386 -4.69 -24.91 -21.74
N ASP A 387 -4.98 -26.21 -21.71
CA ASP A 387 -6.05 -26.83 -22.50
C ASP A 387 -7.40 -26.15 -22.24
N LEU A 388 -7.70 -25.85 -20.96
CA LEU A 388 -8.93 -25.18 -20.59
C LEU A 388 -8.95 -23.71 -21.04
N TRP A 389 -7.83 -23.00 -20.89
CA TRP A 389 -7.70 -21.61 -21.32
C TRP A 389 -7.86 -21.44 -22.83
N GLN A 390 -7.26 -22.34 -23.61
CA GLN A 390 -7.30 -22.28 -25.07
C GLN A 390 -8.72 -22.40 -25.64
N LYS A 391 -9.67 -22.99 -24.91
CA LYS A 391 -11.11 -22.97 -25.28
C LYS A 391 -11.69 -21.55 -25.38
N LYS A 392 -11.09 -20.55 -24.74
CA LYS A 392 -11.47 -19.13 -24.88
C LYS A 392 -10.95 -18.48 -26.18
N GLY A 393 -10.16 -19.20 -26.98
CA GLY A 393 -9.57 -18.70 -28.22
C GLY A 393 -8.49 -17.64 -27.99
N LEU A 394 -7.82 -17.68 -26.85
CA LEU A 394 -6.71 -16.78 -26.50
C LEU A 394 -5.42 -17.58 -26.35
N GLN A 395 -4.29 -16.91 -26.62
CA GLN A 395 -2.98 -17.50 -26.42
C GLN A 395 -2.71 -17.72 -24.93
N TRP A 396 -2.13 -18.87 -24.60
CA TRP A 396 -1.71 -19.20 -23.25
C TRP A 396 -0.29 -18.68 -23.02
N PRO A 397 -0.07 -17.75 -22.08
CA PRO A 397 1.27 -17.39 -21.68
C PRO A 397 1.87 -18.53 -20.85
N ASN A 398 3.08 -18.97 -21.19
CA ASN A 398 3.76 -20.00 -20.42
C ASN A 398 3.96 -19.52 -18.97
N PRO A 399 3.67 -20.36 -17.96
CA PRO A 399 3.70 -19.93 -16.58
C PRO A 399 5.15 -19.76 -16.10
N THR A 400 5.62 -18.53 -16.02
CA THR A 400 6.86 -18.17 -15.31
C THR A 400 6.55 -17.86 -13.85
N ILE A 401 7.54 -17.92 -12.96
CA ILE A 401 7.34 -17.56 -11.55
C ILE A 401 6.77 -16.13 -11.41
N GLY A 402 7.25 -15.18 -12.21
CA GLY A 402 6.74 -13.80 -12.23
C GLY A 402 5.26 -13.72 -12.62
N LEU A 403 4.82 -14.45 -13.65
CA LEU A 403 3.40 -14.49 -14.05
C LEU A 403 2.52 -15.22 -13.04
N ILE A 404 3.03 -16.27 -12.39
CA ILE A 404 2.30 -16.99 -11.35
C ILE A 404 2.09 -16.09 -10.14
N LEU A 405 3.14 -15.44 -9.64
CA LEU A 405 3.07 -14.54 -8.49
C LEU A 405 2.27 -13.26 -8.80
N GLY A 406 2.32 -12.80 -10.05
CA GLY A 406 1.58 -11.66 -10.58
C GLY A 406 0.22 -11.99 -11.20
N CYS A 407 -0.33 -13.19 -11.02
CA CYS A 407 -1.47 -13.66 -11.82
C CYS A 407 -2.75 -12.81 -11.66
N GLY A 408 -2.88 -12.06 -10.57
CA GLY A 408 -3.98 -11.11 -10.34
C GLY A 408 -3.92 -9.84 -11.19
N LEU A 409 -2.82 -9.61 -11.92
CA LEU A 409 -2.61 -8.46 -12.80
C LEU A 409 -2.93 -8.76 -14.26
N ALA A 410 -3.53 -9.92 -14.54
CA ALA A 410 -3.87 -10.34 -15.89
C ALA A 410 -4.75 -9.32 -16.64
N ALA A 411 -4.26 -8.90 -17.81
CA ALA A 411 -4.93 -7.92 -18.67
C ALA A 411 -4.87 -8.35 -20.14
N PHE A 412 -5.60 -9.41 -20.49
CA PHE A 412 -5.66 -9.90 -21.87
C PHE A 412 -6.45 -8.95 -22.77
N ARG A 413 -6.07 -8.92 -24.06
CA ARG A 413 -6.75 -8.16 -25.11
C ARG A 413 -7.22 -9.09 -26.22
N ARG A 414 -8.35 -8.78 -26.84
CA ARG A 414 -8.88 -9.46 -28.02
C ARG A 414 -9.11 -8.44 -29.13
N ARG A 415 -8.44 -8.60 -30.27
CA ARG A 415 -8.56 -7.72 -31.45
C ARG A 415 -8.41 -6.22 -31.08
N ASN A 416 -7.33 -5.88 -30.37
CA ASN A 416 -7.04 -4.53 -29.85
C ASN A 416 -8.05 -3.93 -28.85
N LYS A 417 -9.06 -4.69 -28.42
CA LYS A 417 -9.98 -4.32 -27.33
C LYS A 417 -9.67 -5.08 -26.06
N ALA A 418 -9.96 -4.49 -24.90
CA ALA A 418 -9.84 -5.19 -23.62
C ALA A 418 -10.69 -6.48 -23.62
N ALA A 419 -10.14 -7.59 -23.13
CA ALA A 419 -10.91 -8.81 -22.98
C ALA A 419 -12.06 -8.59 -21.98
N PRO A 420 -13.17 -9.33 -22.11
CA PRO A 420 -14.25 -9.27 -21.14
C PRO A 420 -13.74 -9.52 -19.71
N PRO A 421 -14.26 -8.84 -18.68
CA PRO A 421 -13.81 -9.03 -17.30
C PRO A 421 -13.77 -10.49 -16.83
N GLY A 422 -14.71 -11.33 -17.29
CA GLY A 422 -14.75 -12.76 -17.01
C GLY A 422 -13.51 -13.53 -17.50
N THR A 423 -12.86 -13.09 -18.58
CA THR A 423 -11.66 -13.73 -19.13
C THR A 423 -10.45 -13.55 -18.22
N ASN A 424 -10.15 -12.31 -17.80
CA ASN A 424 -9.04 -12.05 -16.88
C ASN A 424 -9.28 -12.72 -15.52
N ARG A 425 -10.55 -12.75 -15.08
CA ARG A 425 -10.97 -13.47 -13.88
C ARG A 425 -10.70 -14.97 -13.98
N LEU A 426 -11.06 -15.60 -15.11
CA LEU A 426 -10.80 -17.03 -15.33
C LEU A 426 -9.29 -17.32 -15.29
N TYR A 427 -8.46 -16.53 -15.96
CA TYR A 427 -7.00 -16.71 -15.91
C TYR A 427 -6.47 -16.67 -14.48
N THR A 428 -6.87 -15.63 -13.73
CA THR A 428 -6.46 -15.44 -12.34
C THR A 428 -6.84 -16.66 -11.49
N ILE A 429 -8.04 -17.19 -11.68
CA ILE A 429 -8.51 -18.41 -11.01
C ILE A 429 -7.65 -19.61 -11.40
N LEU A 430 -7.46 -19.87 -12.70
CA LEU A 430 -6.73 -21.04 -13.17
C LEU A 430 -5.29 -21.04 -12.67
N VAL A 431 -4.59 -19.90 -12.76
CA VAL A 431 -3.19 -19.81 -12.34
C VAL A 431 -3.05 -19.92 -10.82
N SER A 432 -3.86 -19.18 -10.05
CA SER A 432 -3.75 -19.19 -8.58
C SER A 432 -4.15 -20.53 -7.96
N GLU A 433 -5.22 -21.18 -8.44
CA GLU A 433 -5.64 -22.49 -7.96
C GLU A 433 -4.64 -23.58 -8.36
N SER A 434 -4.12 -23.54 -9.60
CA SER A 434 -3.12 -24.50 -10.09
C SER A 434 -1.82 -24.41 -9.33
N ALA A 435 -1.25 -23.20 -9.16
CA ALA A 435 0.00 -23.00 -8.42
C ALA A 435 -0.12 -23.48 -6.97
N HIS A 436 -1.23 -23.17 -6.32
CA HIS A 436 -1.47 -23.62 -4.95
C HIS A 436 -1.66 -25.15 -4.87
N LEU A 437 -2.26 -25.78 -5.89
CA LEU A 437 -2.36 -27.25 -5.94
C LEU A 437 -0.99 -27.91 -6.10
N ILE A 438 -0.15 -27.41 -7.01
CA ILE A 438 1.23 -27.89 -7.21
C ILE A 438 2.00 -27.82 -5.89
N TRP A 439 1.93 -26.66 -5.21
CA TRP A 439 2.54 -26.50 -3.89
C TRP A 439 2.04 -27.53 -2.87
N LYS A 440 0.73 -27.79 -2.83
CA LYS A 440 0.14 -28.79 -1.92
C LYS A 440 0.59 -30.21 -2.25
N GLN A 441 0.62 -30.60 -3.52
CA GLN A 441 1.07 -31.92 -3.94
C GLN A 441 2.53 -32.13 -3.56
N ARG A 442 3.39 -31.14 -3.86
CA ARG A 442 4.79 -31.14 -3.41
C ARG A 442 4.90 -31.28 -1.89
N CYS A 443 4.12 -30.54 -1.11
CA CYS A 443 4.20 -30.63 0.36
C CYS A 443 3.77 -32.00 0.88
N LYS A 444 2.69 -32.57 0.33
CA LYS A 444 2.23 -33.92 0.67
C LYS A 444 3.35 -34.93 0.37
N TRP A 445 3.93 -34.90 -0.83
CA TRP A 445 5.00 -35.80 -1.22
C TRP A 445 6.28 -35.61 -0.38
N LYS A 446 6.86 -34.41 -0.36
CA LYS A 446 8.16 -34.14 0.26
C LYS A 446 8.13 -34.21 1.79
N ILE A 447 7.03 -33.81 2.44
CA ILE A 447 6.95 -33.68 3.90
C ILE A 447 6.13 -34.80 4.54
N SER A 448 4.99 -35.19 3.95
CA SER A 448 4.12 -36.22 4.55
C SER A 448 4.49 -37.64 4.12
N LEU A 449 5.15 -37.79 2.98
CA LEU A 449 5.58 -39.09 2.43
C LEU A 449 7.11 -39.19 2.33
N ASP A 450 7.82 -38.32 3.06
CA ASP A 450 9.29 -38.26 3.15
C ASP A 450 10.03 -38.19 1.81
N GLY A 451 9.36 -37.74 0.75
CA GLY A 451 9.96 -37.63 -0.59
C GLY A 451 10.17 -38.98 -1.29
N ASP A 452 9.42 -40.01 -0.91
CA ASP A 452 9.45 -41.33 -1.52
C ASP A 452 9.09 -41.27 -3.02
N PRO A 453 10.01 -41.63 -3.94
CA PRO A 453 9.78 -41.61 -5.38
C PRO A 453 8.61 -42.50 -5.85
N GLU A 454 8.33 -43.60 -5.15
CA GLU A 454 7.23 -44.52 -5.52
C GLU A 454 5.85 -43.94 -5.20
N ARG A 455 5.80 -42.91 -4.36
CA ARG A 455 4.58 -42.24 -3.92
C ARG A 455 4.33 -40.90 -4.60
N ILE A 456 5.03 -40.64 -5.70
CA ILE A 456 4.74 -39.48 -6.56
C ILE A 456 3.35 -39.67 -7.18
N PRO A 457 2.45 -38.66 -7.09
CA PRO A 457 1.11 -38.78 -7.67
C PRO A 457 1.16 -39.10 -9.17
N SER A 458 0.37 -40.08 -9.59
CA SER A 458 0.23 -40.38 -11.01
C SER A 458 -0.37 -39.20 -11.79
N ALA A 459 -0.17 -39.18 -13.11
CA ALA A 459 -0.79 -38.16 -13.97
C ALA A 459 -2.33 -38.18 -13.87
N GLN A 460 -2.93 -39.36 -13.69
CA GLN A 460 -4.37 -39.52 -13.52
C GLN A 460 -4.84 -38.96 -12.17
N GLU A 461 -4.19 -39.33 -11.06
CA GLU A 461 -4.53 -38.78 -9.72
C GLU A 461 -4.39 -37.24 -9.71
N THR A 462 -3.34 -36.73 -10.36
CA THR A 462 -3.11 -35.28 -10.51
C THR A 462 -4.22 -34.62 -11.31
N THR A 463 -4.66 -35.25 -12.40
CA THR A 463 -5.76 -34.76 -13.25
C THR A 463 -7.07 -34.71 -12.47
N ASP A 464 -7.44 -35.79 -11.78
CA ASP A 464 -8.69 -35.88 -11.01
C ASP A 464 -8.69 -34.88 -9.85
N THR A 465 -7.54 -34.70 -9.19
CA THR A 465 -7.39 -33.71 -8.12
C THR A 465 -7.55 -32.29 -8.65
N TRP A 466 -6.94 -31.97 -9.80
CA TRP A 466 -7.06 -30.65 -10.42
C TRP A 466 -8.50 -30.36 -10.86
N LEU A 467 -9.15 -31.32 -11.55
CA LEU A 467 -10.55 -31.20 -11.95
C LEU A 467 -11.47 -31.00 -10.75
N LYS A 468 -11.25 -31.75 -9.66
CA LYS A 468 -12.01 -31.58 -8.40
C LYS A 468 -11.85 -30.18 -7.83
N GLN A 469 -10.63 -29.60 -7.88
CA GLN A 469 -10.36 -28.26 -7.37
C GLN A 469 -11.04 -27.16 -8.21
N ILE A 470 -10.92 -27.24 -9.53
CA ILE A 470 -11.55 -26.26 -10.44
C ILE A 470 -13.09 -26.36 -10.37
N ASN A 471 -13.65 -27.57 -10.34
CA ASN A 471 -15.10 -27.76 -10.17
C ASN A 471 -15.61 -27.26 -8.82
N ARG A 472 -14.84 -27.45 -7.74
CA ARG A 472 -15.17 -26.85 -6.44
C ARG A 472 -15.19 -25.32 -6.52
N ARG A 473 -14.27 -24.72 -7.27
CA ARG A 473 -14.22 -23.27 -7.45
C ARG A 473 -15.42 -22.76 -8.25
N LEU A 474 -15.80 -23.43 -9.35
CA LEU A 474 -17.02 -23.14 -10.10
C LEU A 474 -18.25 -23.15 -9.19
N ARG A 475 -18.46 -24.23 -8.43
CA ARG A 475 -19.59 -24.35 -7.50
C ARG A 475 -19.61 -23.23 -6.45
N THR A 476 -18.44 -22.84 -5.96
CA THR A 476 -18.31 -21.73 -5.02
C THR A 476 -18.72 -20.40 -5.65
N ASP A 477 -18.36 -20.17 -6.91
CA ASP A 477 -18.78 -18.97 -7.65
C ASP A 477 -20.29 -18.95 -7.89
N CYS A 478 -20.91 -20.08 -8.29
CA CYS A 478 -22.36 -20.20 -8.42
C CYS A 478 -23.07 -19.96 -7.07
N LEU A 479 -22.60 -20.58 -5.98
CA LEU A 479 -23.18 -20.33 -4.66
C LEU A 479 -23.11 -18.85 -4.25
N HIS A 480 -22.03 -18.15 -4.61
CA HIS A 480 -21.88 -16.74 -4.30
C HIS A 480 -22.79 -15.83 -5.13
N THR A 481 -23.53 -16.31 -6.13
CA THR A 481 -24.54 -15.47 -6.82
C THR A 481 -25.83 -15.31 -6.02
N ASP A 482 -26.04 -16.11 -4.98
CA ASP A 482 -27.23 -16.07 -4.14
C ASP A 482 -27.35 -14.72 -3.40
N LYS A 483 -28.25 -13.86 -3.89
CA LYS A 483 -28.55 -12.55 -3.30
C LYS A 483 -29.27 -12.65 -1.97
N MET A 484 -30.05 -13.71 -1.73
CA MET A 484 -30.75 -13.90 -0.46
C MET A 484 -29.74 -14.15 0.66
N ARG A 485 -28.71 -14.95 0.37
CA ARG A 485 -27.67 -15.28 1.35
C ARG A 485 -26.58 -14.22 1.50
N TYR A 486 -26.17 -13.57 0.41
CA TYR A 486 -25.00 -12.68 0.42
C TYR A 486 -25.31 -11.20 0.17
N GLY A 487 -26.56 -10.84 -0.12
CA GLY A 487 -27.01 -9.45 -0.30
C GLY A 487 -26.11 -8.66 -1.28
N ARG A 488 -25.64 -7.48 -0.85
CA ARG A 488 -24.74 -6.62 -1.64
C ARG A 488 -23.35 -7.23 -1.90
N LYS A 489 -22.99 -8.34 -1.23
CA LYS A 489 -21.72 -9.05 -1.42
C LYS A 489 -21.82 -10.18 -2.44
N ALA A 490 -23.03 -10.51 -2.92
CA ALA A 490 -23.24 -11.53 -3.93
C ALA A 490 -22.49 -11.20 -5.23
N LEU A 491 -21.98 -12.22 -5.91
CA LEU A 491 -21.44 -12.11 -7.25
C LEU A 491 -22.59 -11.84 -8.25
N ARG A 492 -22.29 -11.03 -9.25
CA ARG A 492 -23.21 -10.84 -10.39
C ARG A 492 -23.23 -12.13 -11.22
N VAL A 493 -24.42 -12.63 -11.53
CA VAL A 493 -24.62 -13.86 -12.34
C VAL A 493 -23.88 -13.76 -13.67
N GLN A 494 -24.05 -12.64 -14.38
CA GLN A 494 -23.34 -12.34 -15.64
C GLN A 494 -21.81 -12.44 -15.52
N LEU A 495 -21.22 -12.12 -14.37
CA LEU A 495 -19.78 -12.26 -14.17
C LEU A 495 -19.37 -13.75 -14.09
N VAL A 496 -20.17 -14.57 -13.41
CA VAL A 496 -19.94 -16.03 -13.32
C VAL A 496 -20.11 -16.66 -14.71
N GLU A 497 -21.17 -16.31 -15.42
CA GLU A 497 -21.41 -16.76 -16.79
C GLU A 497 -20.25 -16.39 -17.70
N THR A 498 -19.88 -15.11 -17.80
CA THR A 498 -18.77 -14.67 -18.66
C THR A 498 -17.42 -15.30 -18.27
N THR A 499 -17.21 -15.62 -16.99
CA THR A 499 -16.02 -16.33 -16.53
C THR A 499 -15.97 -17.75 -17.09
N TRP A 500 -17.03 -18.54 -16.87
CA TRP A 500 -17.01 -19.99 -17.11
C TRP A 500 -17.56 -20.40 -18.50
N TRP A 501 -18.29 -19.52 -19.19
CA TRP A 501 -18.85 -19.80 -20.50
C TRP A 501 -17.76 -20.10 -21.54
N GLY A 502 -17.87 -21.23 -22.22
CA GLY A 502 -16.89 -21.74 -23.18
C GLY A 502 -15.94 -22.78 -22.58
N VAL A 503 -15.96 -23.01 -21.27
CA VAL A 503 -15.12 -24.02 -20.60
C VAL A 503 -15.92 -25.12 -19.88
N LEU A 504 -17.25 -25.05 -19.92
CA LEU A 504 -18.16 -26.02 -19.29
C LEU A 504 -18.32 -27.27 -20.17
N ARG A 505 -18.60 -28.41 -19.53
CA ARG A 505 -19.01 -29.66 -20.20
C ARG A 505 -20.48 -29.54 -20.63
N ASN A 506 -20.82 -30.11 -21.79
CA ASN A 506 -22.19 -30.14 -22.36
C ASN A 506 -22.90 -28.79 -22.29
N GLN A 507 -22.15 -27.72 -22.55
CA GLN A 507 -22.61 -26.36 -22.28
C GLN A 507 -23.84 -25.95 -23.09
N ARG A 508 -24.06 -26.58 -24.26
CA ARG A 508 -25.24 -26.34 -25.11
C ARG A 508 -26.53 -26.89 -24.50
N ASP A 509 -26.41 -27.86 -23.60
CA ASP A 509 -27.55 -28.55 -22.97
C ASP A 509 -27.83 -28.00 -21.56
N LEU A 510 -27.08 -26.99 -21.12
CA LEU A 510 -27.30 -26.35 -19.82
C LEU A 510 -28.51 -25.40 -19.91
N PRO A 511 -29.37 -25.37 -18.86
CA PRO A 511 -30.47 -24.43 -18.81
C PRO A 511 -29.96 -23.00 -18.65
N ASP A 512 -30.75 -22.00 -19.06
CA ASP A 512 -30.36 -20.58 -19.01
C ASP A 512 -29.98 -20.11 -17.59
N ASP A 513 -30.56 -20.73 -16.55
CA ASP A 513 -30.36 -20.39 -15.14
C ASP A 513 -29.28 -21.26 -14.44
N TRP A 514 -28.45 -22.00 -15.19
CA TRP A 514 -27.47 -22.96 -14.66
C TRP A 514 -26.53 -22.39 -13.58
N ALA A 515 -26.24 -21.08 -13.63
CA ALA A 515 -25.35 -20.43 -12.68
C ALA A 515 -26.01 -20.16 -11.31
N THR A 516 -27.33 -20.06 -11.28
CA THR A 516 -28.14 -19.74 -10.09
C THR A 516 -28.89 -20.94 -9.54
N ASN A 517 -29.16 -21.94 -10.36
CA ASN A 517 -29.98 -23.07 -9.99
C ASN A 517 -29.17 -24.11 -9.19
N PRO A 518 -29.48 -24.33 -7.90
CA PRO A 518 -28.73 -25.25 -7.05
C PRO A 518 -28.89 -26.73 -7.45
N THR A 519 -29.86 -27.08 -8.29
CA THR A 519 -30.09 -28.46 -8.74
C THR A 519 -29.34 -28.81 -10.03
N THR A 520 -28.80 -27.81 -10.75
CA THR A 520 -28.05 -28.04 -11.98
C THR A 520 -26.63 -28.48 -11.65
N GLU A 521 -26.29 -29.73 -12.01
CA GLU A 521 -24.90 -30.19 -11.92
C GLU A 521 -24.08 -29.65 -13.10
N VAL A 522 -23.17 -28.72 -12.80
CA VAL A 522 -22.29 -28.10 -13.80
C VAL A 522 -20.83 -28.47 -13.53
N LEU A 523 -20.14 -28.90 -14.58
CA LEU A 523 -18.74 -29.33 -14.54
C LEU A 523 -17.90 -28.62 -15.59
N VAL A 524 -16.63 -28.44 -15.24
CA VAL A 524 -15.52 -27.97 -16.08
C VAL A 524 -14.67 -29.17 -16.47
N GLY A 525 -14.26 -29.29 -17.73
CA GLY A 525 -13.27 -30.29 -18.17
C GLY A 525 -13.55 -30.94 -19.54
N ARG A 526 -12.86 -32.06 -19.83
CA ARG A 526 -12.99 -32.84 -21.09
C ARG A 526 -14.25 -33.71 -21.13
N GLU A 527 -14.74 -34.00 -22.34
CA GLU A 527 -15.64 -35.13 -22.59
C GLU A 527 -14.90 -36.44 -22.27
N GLU A 528 -15.49 -37.28 -21.43
CA GLU A 528 -15.03 -38.66 -21.33
C GLU A 528 -15.45 -39.40 -22.60
N ARG A 529 -14.55 -40.26 -23.10
CA ARG A 529 -14.86 -41.20 -24.18
C ARG A 529 -16.12 -41.98 -23.77
N PRO A 530 -17.15 -42.11 -24.63
CA PRO A 530 -18.37 -42.80 -24.23
C PRO A 530 -18.03 -44.23 -23.76
N PRO A 531 -18.64 -44.73 -22.68
CA PRO A 531 -18.52 -46.13 -22.32
C PRO A 531 -19.03 -46.97 -23.49
N GLY A 532 -18.23 -47.94 -23.93
CA GLY A 532 -18.61 -48.88 -24.98
C GLY A 532 -19.96 -49.51 -24.66
N ARG A 533 -20.87 -49.48 -25.64
CA ARG A 533 -22.20 -50.12 -25.56
C ARG A 533 -22.01 -51.63 -25.32
N ASN A 534 -22.33 -52.09 -24.13
CA ASN A 534 -22.83 -53.45 -23.94
C ASN A 534 -24.29 -53.34 -23.51
N LEU A 535 -25.17 -53.41 -24.52
CA LEU A 535 -26.53 -53.86 -24.35
C LEU A 535 -26.45 -55.32 -23.89
N LEU A 536 -27.11 -55.66 -22.78
CA LEU A 536 -27.97 -56.85 -22.64
C LEU A 536 -28.65 -56.87 -21.26
N SER A 537 -29.98 -56.88 -21.33
CA SER A 537 -30.98 -57.50 -20.42
C SER A 537 -31.04 -57.13 -18.92
N GLY A 538 -32.14 -56.46 -18.54
CA GLY A 538 -33.21 -57.13 -17.78
C GLY A 538 -33.29 -56.97 -16.24
N SER A 539 -34.13 -56.02 -15.81
CA SER A 539 -35.02 -56.07 -14.61
C SER A 539 -34.40 -55.94 -13.19
N PRO A 540 -35.18 -55.65 -12.12
CA PRO A 540 -36.20 -54.62 -11.93
C PRO A 540 -35.82 -53.62 -10.80
N ARG A 541 -36.58 -52.53 -10.70
CA ARG A 541 -36.56 -51.56 -9.59
C ARG A 541 -36.73 -52.25 -8.23
N ALA A 542 -35.91 -51.85 -7.25
CA ALA A 542 -36.02 -52.14 -5.83
C ALA A 542 -35.78 -50.83 -5.03
N PRO A 543 -36.27 -50.70 -3.78
CA PRO A 543 -37.09 -49.57 -3.35
C PRO A 543 -36.34 -48.44 -2.65
N HIS A 544 -37.02 -47.29 -2.59
CA HIS A 544 -36.71 -46.16 -1.71
C HIS A 544 -36.51 -46.61 -0.26
N TYR A 545 -35.31 -46.39 0.28
CA TYR A 545 -35.07 -46.36 1.72
C TYR A 545 -34.95 -44.92 2.23
N PRO A 546 -35.51 -44.59 3.40
CA PRO A 546 -35.51 -43.24 3.94
C PRO A 546 -34.15 -42.83 4.49
N LYS A 547 -33.87 -41.52 4.39
CA LYS A 547 -32.68 -40.84 4.91
C LYS A 547 -32.47 -41.18 6.39
N ARG A 548 -31.42 -41.95 6.69
CA ARG A 548 -30.84 -41.97 8.06
C ARG A 548 -30.06 -40.67 8.26
N VAL A 549 -30.52 -39.88 9.22
CA VAL A 549 -29.77 -38.79 9.83
C VAL A 549 -28.55 -39.40 10.51
N CYS A 550 -27.38 -39.29 9.87
CA CYS A 550 -26.11 -39.60 10.51
C CYS A 550 -25.57 -38.31 11.11
N ARG A 551 -25.77 -38.14 12.43
CA ARG A 551 -25.01 -37.19 13.25
C ARG A 551 -23.53 -37.57 13.12
N GLN A 552 -22.77 -36.80 12.35
CA GLN A 552 -21.32 -36.88 12.41
C GLN A 552 -20.87 -36.29 13.75
N SER A 553 -20.57 -37.18 14.69
CA SER A 553 -19.70 -36.92 15.81
C SER A 553 -18.41 -36.27 15.30
N ILE A 554 -18.15 -35.07 15.80
CA ILE A 554 -16.88 -34.37 15.66
C ILE A 554 -15.82 -35.24 16.34
N MET A 555 -15.03 -35.98 15.56
CA MET A 555 -13.77 -36.51 16.04
C MET A 555 -12.80 -35.33 16.15
N ALA A 556 -12.63 -34.87 17.37
CA ALA A 556 -11.57 -33.97 17.78
C ALA A 556 -10.21 -34.63 17.46
N PHE A 557 -9.40 -33.93 16.66
CA PHE A 557 -7.98 -34.28 16.52
C PHE A 557 -7.27 -34.06 17.87
N PRO A 558 -6.40 -34.98 18.32
CA PRO A 558 -5.67 -34.82 19.57
C PRO A 558 -4.78 -33.58 19.55
N ARG A 559 -4.90 -32.79 20.61
CA ARG A 559 -4.07 -31.63 20.92
C ARG A 559 -2.62 -32.10 21.08
N VAL A 560 -1.74 -31.70 20.16
CA VAL A 560 -0.29 -31.91 20.31
C VAL A 560 0.21 -30.88 21.33
N GLU A 561 0.20 -31.26 22.61
CA GLU A 561 0.57 -30.41 23.76
C GLU A 561 2.08 -30.16 23.92
N ASN A 562 2.92 -30.49 22.94
CA ASN A 562 4.39 -30.32 23.06
C ASN A 562 5.00 -29.11 22.34
N TYR A 563 4.20 -28.21 21.76
CA TYR A 563 4.72 -27.01 21.08
C TYR A 563 4.99 -25.80 22.00
N SER A 564 4.31 -25.70 23.15
CA SER A 564 4.49 -24.59 24.11
C SER A 564 5.82 -24.66 24.87
N ASN A 565 6.27 -25.87 25.21
CA ASN A 565 7.53 -26.09 25.93
C ASN A 565 8.77 -25.78 25.09
N ILE A 566 8.69 -25.87 23.76
CA ILE A 566 9.78 -25.52 22.85
C ILE A 566 9.87 -23.99 22.70
N GLN A 567 8.74 -23.29 22.56
CA GLN A 567 8.72 -21.82 22.51
C GLN A 567 9.15 -21.15 23.82
N GLN A 568 8.86 -21.74 24.98
CA GLN A 568 9.35 -21.25 26.28
C GLN A 568 10.86 -21.47 26.47
N ARG A 569 11.42 -22.57 25.93
CA ARG A 569 12.87 -22.81 25.93
C ARG A 569 13.61 -21.90 24.96
N GLU A 570 13.02 -21.61 23.79
CA GLU A 570 13.60 -20.68 22.80
C GLU A 570 13.59 -19.22 23.27
N THR A 571 12.53 -18.76 23.94
CA THR A 571 12.47 -17.40 24.52
C THR A 571 13.46 -17.21 25.67
N SER A 572 13.72 -18.28 26.44
CA SER A 572 14.74 -18.29 27.50
C SER A 572 16.16 -18.31 26.94
N ALA A 573 16.42 -19.08 25.87
CA ALA A 573 17.71 -19.10 25.19
C ALA A 573 18.02 -17.78 24.45
N GLN A 574 17.00 -17.11 23.90
CA GLN A 574 17.15 -15.80 23.26
C GLN A 574 17.43 -14.69 24.30
N LYS A 575 16.77 -14.74 25.47
CA LYS A 575 17.09 -13.85 26.60
C LYS A 575 18.51 -14.06 27.14
N ALA A 576 18.98 -15.31 27.23
CA ALA A 576 20.34 -15.61 27.66
C ALA A 576 21.42 -15.17 26.64
N ARG A 577 21.13 -15.25 25.33
CA ARG A 577 22.02 -14.71 24.29
C ARG A 577 22.12 -13.19 24.34
N ASN A 578 21.00 -12.49 24.54
CA ASN A 578 21.00 -11.03 24.64
C ASN A 578 21.74 -10.53 25.89
N ALA A 579 21.70 -11.27 27.00
CA ALA A 579 22.43 -10.95 28.23
C ALA A 579 23.96 -11.17 28.12
N ARG A 580 24.42 -12.12 27.28
CA ARG A 580 25.85 -12.31 27.01
C ARG A 580 26.43 -11.22 26.11
N THR A 581 25.64 -10.71 25.15
CA THR A 581 26.09 -9.62 24.26
C THR A 581 26.22 -8.29 25.00
N THR A 582 25.44 -8.05 26.05
CA THR A 582 25.55 -6.83 26.88
C THR A 582 26.65 -6.88 27.96
N MET A 583 27.21 -8.05 28.27
CA MET A 583 28.33 -8.17 29.22
C MET A 583 29.73 -8.18 28.59
N SER A 584 29.85 -8.19 27.25
CA SER A 584 31.14 -8.14 26.55
C SER A 584 31.60 -6.74 26.12
N THR A 585 30.88 -5.67 26.49
CA THR A 585 31.24 -4.28 26.13
C THR A 585 31.72 -3.40 27.29
N VAL A 586 32.09 -3.99 28.44
CA VAL A 586 32.78 -3.26 29.52
C VAL A 586 34.01 -4.06 29.98
N ALA A 587 35.10 -3.94 29.23
CA ALA A 587 36.45 -4.25 29.71
C ALA A 587 37.44 -3.38 28.93
N ILE A 588 37.85 -2.27 29.54
CA ILE A 588 38.94 -1.41 29.10
C ILE A 588 40.26 -2.09 29.54
N PRO A 589 41.22 -2.38 28.65
CA PRO A 589 42.57 -2.71 29.09
C PRO A 589 43.40 -1.42 29.25
N GLU A 590 43.89 -1.18 30.46
CA GLU A 590 44.88 -0.13 30.77
C GLU A 590 46.20 -0.39 30.02
N ALA A 591 46.72 0.66 29.39
CA ALA A 591 48.02 0.66 28.72
C ALA A 591 49.17 0.80 29.75
N PRO A 592 50.31 0.09 29.61
CA PRO A 592 51.42 0.21 30.54
C PRO A 592 52.29 1.45 30.24
N GLN A 593 52.61 2.17 31.32
CA GLN A 593 53.41 3.39 31.34
C GLN A 593 54.86 3.17 30.87
N LYS A 594 55.33 4.09 30.03
CA LYS A 594 56.74 4.28 29.62
C LYS A 594 57.61 4.60 30.84
N LYS A 595 58.57 3.72 31.18
CA LYS A 595 59.73 4.08 32.02
C LYS A 595 60.96 4.36 31.16
N LYS A 596 61.48 5.59 31.30
CA LYS A 596 62.82 6.01 30.84
C LYS A 596 63.89 5.13 31.49
N LYS A 597 64.84 4.60 30.70
CA LYS A 597 66.19 4.29 31.18
C LYS A 597 67.23 4.75 30.16
N LYS A 598 68.20 5.51 30.67
CA LYS A 598 69.45 5.96 30.03
C LYS A 598 70.37 4.76 29.75
N GLY A 599 71.22 4.90 28.74
CA GLY A 599 72.04 3.85 28.14
C GLY A 599 73.35 3.46 28.84
N LYS A 600 74.28 2.97 27.98
CA LYS A 600 75.50 2.15 28.20
C LYS A 600 75.15 0.66 28.39
N GLY A 601 75.70 -0.31 27.67
CA GLY A 601 76.76 -0.45 26.68
C GLY A 601 77.15 -1.94 26.63
N ILE A 602 77.95 -2.34 25.63
CA ILE A 602 78.75 -3.59 25.56
C ILE A 602 78.03 -4.85 24.99
N GLN A 603 78.18 -5.02 23.67
CA GLN A 603 78.96 -6.05 22.93
C GLN A 603 79.07 -7.51 23.43
N ILE A 604 79.13 -8.41 22.41
CA ILE A 604 79.59 -9.83 22.35
C ILE A 604 78.54 -10.84 22.88
N ASP A 605 78.11 -11.92 22.20
CA ASP A 605 78.53 -12.69 21.00
C ASP A 605 77.24 -13.23 20.34
#